data_AF-A0A4P9ZXU5-F1
#
_entry.id   AF-A0A4P9ZXU5-F1
#
_cell.length_a   1.000
_cell.length_b   1.000
_cell.length_c   1.000
_cell.angle_alpha   90.00
_cell.angle_beta   90.00
_cell.angle_gamma   90.00
#
_symmetry.space_group_name_H-M   'P 1'
#
loop_
_entity.id
_entity.type
_entity.pdbx_description
1 polymer ?
#
loop_
_entity_poly.entity_id
_entity_poly.type
_entity_poly.pdbx_seq_one_letter_code
_entity_poly.pdbx_strand_id
1 'polypeptide(L)'
;LAKAGFFFNPQQLSLDAVQCFLCQKSLDGWEPSDDPFEEHRSHTTDCPWATVVCESQQVCPMSREVIQRVDLEVKYLGGKTNQALTARLETARMATYRDWWPHEHKKGWSVHVKKMAKAGYYYSPSSESDDAASCPYCNLSMDFWEPKDDP
;
A
#
# COMPACT_ATOMS: atom_id res chain seq x y z
N LEU A 1 -5.85 -2.26 13.53
CA LEU A 1 -6.87 -1.48 12.81
C LEU A 1 -6.27 -0.37 11.95
N ALA A 2 -5.72 0.70 12.53
CA ALA A 2 -5.23 1.86 11.76
C ALA A 2 -4.21 1.52 10.65
N LYS A 3 -3.20 0.69 10.93
CA LYS A 3 -2.21 0.25 9.92
C LYS A 3 -2.84 -0.55 8.76
N ALA A 4 -3.93 -1.28 9.02
CA ALA A 4 -4.70 -1.97 7.98
C ALA A 4 -5.61 -1.01 7.19
N GLY A 5 -5.57 0.30 7.48
CA GLY A 5 -6.32 1.33 6.75
C GLY A 5 -7.68 1.67 7.36
N PHE A 6 -7.98 1.20 8.57
CA PHE A 6 -9.26 1.44 9.22
C PHE A 6 -9.26 2.66 10.14
N PHE A 7 -10.29 3.51 10.03
CA PHE A 7 -10.62 4.54 11.01
C PHE A 7 -11.94 4.19 11.71
N PHE A 8 -12.12 4.69 12.94
CA PHE A 8 -13.34 4.45 13.70
C PHE A 8 -14.52 5.20 13.07
N ASN A 9 -15.59 4.48 12.75
CA ASN A 9 -16.80 5.03 12.14
C ASN A 9 -18.04 4.27 12.69
N PRO A 10 -18.43 4.53 13.95
CA PRO A 10 -19.49 3.78 14.60
C PRO A 10 -20.82 3.98 13.88
N GLN A 11 -21.59 2.90 13.75
CA GLN A 11 -22.95 2.95 13.24
C GLN A 11 -23.96 2.76 14.37
N GLN A 12 -25.21 3.15 14.14
CA GLN A 12 -26.25 3.12 15.17
C GLN A 12 -26.46 1.71 15.77
N LEU A 13 -26.23 0.65 14.97
CA LEU A 13 -26.39 -0.75 15.38
C LEU A 13 -25.05 -1.44 15.70
N SER A 14 -23.94 -0.72 15.60
CA SER A 14 -22.60 -1.30 15.62
C SER A 14 -21.57 -0.28 16.15
N LEU A 15 -21.26 -0.42 17.44
CA LEU A 15 -20.46 0.57 18.19
C LEU A 15 -18.96 0.42 18.00
N ASP A 16 -18.51 -0.70 17.44
CA ASP A 16 -17.11 -1.01 17.12
C ASP A 16 -16.83 -0.93 15.62
N ALA A 17 -17.80 -0.48 14.82
CA ALA A 17 -17.63 -0.34 13.39
C ALA A 17 -16.45 0.56 13.03
N VAL A 18 -15.63 0.05 12.11
CA VAL A 18 -14.52 0.77 11.49
C VAL A 18 -14.70 0.78 9.98
N GLN A 19 -14.12 1.77 9.31
CA GLN A 19 -14.21 1.91 7.86
C GLN A 19 -12.83 2.11 7.24
N CYS A 20 -12.57 1.46 6.12
CA CYS A 20 -11.34 1.68 5.38
C CYS A 20 -11.33 3.08 4.74
N PHE A 21 -10.29 3.87 4.97
CA PHE A 21 -10.17 5.21 4.37
C PHE A 21 -10.12 5.18 2.83
N LEU A 22 -9.67 4.07 2.25
CA LEU A 22 -9.50 3.91 0.81
C LEU A 22 -10.74 3.26 0.18
N CYS A 23 -10.99 1.96 0.42
CA CYS A 23 -12.11 1.27 -0.24
C CYS A 23 -13.48 1.52 0.39
N GLN A 24 -13.55 2.25 1.52
CA GLN A 24 -14.80 2.56 2.23
C GLN A 24 -15.55 1.33 2.78
N LYS A 25 -14.95 0.13 2.75
CA LYS A 25 -15.50 -1.06 3.39
C LYS A 25 -15.61 -0.84 4.89
N SER A 26 -16.82 -1.03 5.43
CA SER A 26 -17.10 -1.05 6.86
C SER A 26 -17.01 -2.49 7.38
N LEU A 27 -16.35 -2.69 8.51
CA LEU A 27 -16.28 -3.95 9.25
C LEU A 27 -16.60 -3.70 10.73
N ASP A 28 -17.24 -4.67 11.36
CA ASP A 28 -17.67 -4.64 12.76
C ASP A 28 -17.73 -6.04 13.37
N GLY A 29 -18.07 -6.12 14.66
CA GLY A 29 -18.08 -7.39 15.39
C GLY A 29 -16.68 -7.90 15.71
N TRP A 30 -15.74 -6.99 15.98
CA TRP A 30 -14.33 -7.30 16.20
C TRP A 30 -14.12 -8.09 17.48
N GLU A 31 -13.41 -9.21 17.36
CA GLU A 31 -12.92 -10.01 18.46
C GLU A 31 -11.45 -9.66 18.77
N PRO A 32 -10.98 -9.81 20.02
CA PRO A 32 -9.59 -9.54 20.38
C PRO A 32 -8.54 -10.37 19.61
N SER A 33 -8.96 -11.49 19.01
CA SER A 33 -8.12 -12.40 18.23
C SER A 33 -8.02 -12.04 16.75
N ASP A 34 -8.84 -11.12 16.25
CA ASP A 34 -8.87 -10.81 14.83
C ASP A 34 -7.59 -10.11 14.39
N ASP A 35 -7.06 -10.51 13.22
CA ASP A 35 -6.00 -9.78 12.55
C ASP A 35 -6.62 -8.79 11.55
N PRO A 36 -6.51 -7.47 11.79
CA PRO A 36 -7.05 -6.45 10.90
C PRO A 36 -6.55 -6.54 9.46
N PHE A 37 -5.34 -7.05 9.21
CA PHE A 37 -4.80 -7.21 7.87
C PHE A 37 -5.40 -8.42 7.15
N GLU A 38 -5.72 -9.50 7.87
CA GLU A 38 -6.47 -10.64 7.33
C GLU A 38 -7.91 -10.23 7.05
N GLU A 39 -8.59 -9.62 8.02
CA GLU A 39 -9.98 -9.18 7.90
C GLU A 39 -10.20 -8.24 6.72
N HIS A 40 -9.29 -7.29 6.51
CA HIS A 40 -9.40 -6.40 5.35
C HIS A 40 -9.31 -7.17 4.02
N ARG A 41 -8.43 -8.17 3.93
CA ARG A 41 -8.21 -8.94 2.70
C ARG A 41 -9.29 -10.00 2.45
N SER A 42 -9.79 -10.64 3.50
CA SER A 42 -10.85 -11.64 3.37
C SER A 42 -12.19 -10.98 2.96
N HIS A 43 -12.42 -9.72 3.36
CA HIS A 43 -13.66 -8.99 3.09
C HIS A 43 -13.62 -8.04 1.87
N THR A 44 -12.47 -7.89 1.20
CA THR A 44 -12.32 -7.07 -0.02
C THR A 44 -11.36 -7.71 -1.02
N THR A 45 -11.72 -7.73 -2.31
CA THR A 45 -10.87 -8.29 -3.38
C THR A 45 -10.14 -7.25 -4.21
N ASP A 46 -10.54 -5.98 -4.11
CA ASP A 46 -10.15 -4.88 -4.99
C ASP A 46 -9.66 -3.64 -4.24
N CYS A 47 -9.52 -3.70 -2.91
CA CYS A 47 -8.97 -2.59 -2.14
C CYS A 47 -7.46 -2.42 -2.44
N PRO A 48 -7.01 -1.24 -2.92
CA PRO A 48 -5.59 -1.03 -3.19
C PRO A 48 -4.74 -1.06 -1.91
N TRP A 49 -5.27 -0.59 -0.78
CA TRP A 49 -4.57 -0.63 0.51
C TRP A 49 -4.42 -2.06 1.02
N ALA A 50 -5.48 -2.89 0.87
CA ALA A 50 -5.40 -4.30 1.20
C ALA A 50 -4.33 -5.01 0.34
N THR A 51 -4.32 -4.72 -0.96
CA THR A 51 -3.36 -5.29 -1.92
C THR A 51 -1.90 -4.89 -1.62
N VAL A 52 -1.65 -3.64 -1.22
CA VAL A 52 -0.28 -3.14 -1.04
C VAL A 52 0.24 -3.38 0.37
N VAL A 53 -0.55 -3.05 1.38
CA VAL A 53 -0.12 -3.01 2.80
C VAL A 53 -0.52 -4.28 3.53
N CYS A 54 -1.75 -4.78 3.33
CA CYS A 54 -2.22 -5.94 4.09
C CYS A 54 -1.63 -7.26 3.54
N GLU A 55 -1.52 -7.42 2.21
CA GLU A 55 -0.90 -8.61 1.60
C GLU A 55 0.60 -8.70 1.93
N SER A 56 1.28 -7.55 2.08
CA SER A 56 2.71 -7.51 2.41
C SER A 56 3.00 -7.85 3.88
N GLN A 57 2.06 -7.67 4.81
CA GLN A 57 2.28 -8.03 6.23
C GLN A 57 2.42 -9.54 6.45
N GLN A 58 1.88 -10.39 5.57
CA GLN A 58 2.10 -11.85 5.62
C GLN A 58 3.52 -12.25 5.20
N VAL A 59 4.24 -11.36 4.50
CA VAL A 59 5.63 -11.60 4.15
C VAL A 59 6.45 -11.28 5.38
N CYS A 60 6.82 -12.33 6.11
CA CYS A 60 7.72 -12.22 7.23
C CYS A 60 8.95 -11.38 6.81
N PRO A 61 9.43 -10.40 7.60
CA PRO A 61 10.69 -9.69 7.36
C PRO A 61 11.92 -10.62 7.52
N MET A 62 11.72 -11.93 7.39
CA MET A 62 12.72 -12.98 7.50
C MET A 62 13.54 -13.07 6.22
N SER A 63 14.71 -12.46 6.36
CA SER A 63 15.92 -12.59 5.57
C SER A 63 15.88 -11.91 4.19
N ARG A 64 16.80 -10.96 4.04
CA ARG A 64 17.36 -10.50 2.76
C ARG A 64 17.59 -11.65 1.77
N GLU A 65 17.84 -12.86 2.27
CA GLU A 65 18.07 -14.10 1.53
C GLU A 65 16.82 -14.64 0.82
N VAL A 66 15.61 -14.44 1.37
CA VAL A 66 14.35 -14.82 0.71
C VAL A 66 13.99 -13.83 -0.39
N ILE A 67 14.16 -12.52 -0.16
CA ILE A 67 14.02 -11.51 -1.24
C ILE A 67 15.00 -11.82 -2.37
N GLN A 68 16.24 -12.17 -2.04
CA GLN A 68 17.24 -12.56 -3.03
C GLN A 68 16.87 -13.87 -3.76
N ARG A 69 16.19 -14.81 -3.10
CA ARG A 69 15.65 -16.03 -3.73
C ARG A 69 14.44 -15.75 -4.61
N VAL A 70 13.55 -14.85 -4.22
CA VAL A 70 12.41 -14.41 -5.05
C VAL A 70 12.92 -13.67 -6.28
N ASP A 71 13.94 -12.81 -6.15
CA ASP A 71 14.63 -12.18 -7.29
C ASP A 71 15.27 -13.23 -8.22
N LEU A 72 15.80 -14.32 -7.67
CA LEU A 72 16.33 -15.45 -8.46
C LEU A 72 15.21 -16.25 -9.15
N GLU A 73 14.11 -16.57 -8.47
CA GLU A 73 12.95 -17.22 -9.10
C GLU A 73 12.34 -16.35 -10.20
N VAL A 74 12.29 -15.03 -9.99
CA VAL A 74 11.85 -14.06 -11.00
C VAL A 74 12.73 -14.09 -12.25
N LYS A 75 14.04 -14.29 -12.06
CA LYS A 75 15.05 -14.34 -13.13
C LYS A 75 15.09 -15.68 -13.87
N TYR A 76 14.75 -16.80 -13.23
CA TYR A 76 14.95 -18.16 -13.76
C TYR A 76 13.66 -18.92 -14.14
N LEU A 77 12.47 -18.57 -13.62
CA LEU A 77 11.20 -19.30 -13.90
C LEU A 77 10.32 -18.71 -15.02
N GLY A 78 10.83 -17.73 -15.79
CA GLY A 78 10.19 -17.33 -17.05
C GLY A 78 9.01 -16.35 -16.91
N GLY A 79 9.24 -15.18 -16.31
CA GLY A 79 8.83 -13.84 -16.81
C GLY A 79 7.35 -13.44 -16.95
N LYS A 80 6.39 -14.33 -17.22
CA LYS A 80 5.00 -13.94 -17.54
C LYS A 80 4.13 -13.70 -16.29
N THR A 81 4.24 -14.56 -15.29
CA THR A 81 3.55 -14.44 -14.00
C THR A 81 4.05 -13.23 -13.20
N ASN A 82 5.35 -12.94 -13.28
CA ASN A 82 5.95 -11.79 -12.60
C ASN A 82 5.50 -10.46 -13.21
N GLN A 83 5.37 -10.36 -14.54
CA GLN A 83 4.91 -9.13 -15.17
C GLN A 83 3.47 -8.78 -14.76
N ALA A 84 2.57 -9.77 -14.71
CA ALA A 84 1.20 -9.56 -14.28
C ALA A 84 1.10 -9.18 -12.79
N LEU A 85 1.90 -9.83 -11.94
CA LEU A 85 1.98 -9.50 -10.51
C LEU A 85 2.56 -8.09 -10.29
N THR A 86 3.65 -7.75 -10.97
CA THR A 86 4.24 -6.39 -10.93
C THR A 86 3.25 -5.35 -11.41
N ALA A 87 2.55 -5.60 -12.53
CA ALA A 87 1.53 -4.67 -13.03
C ALA A 87 0.35 -4.49 -12.07
N ARG A 88 -0.12 -5.57 -11.43
CA ARG A 88 -1.16 -5.49 -10.39
C ARG A 88 -0.70 -4.64 -9.21
N LEU A 89 0.50 -4.88 -8.70
CA LEU A 89 1.06 -4.15 -7.56
C LEU A 89 1.33 -2.68 -7.90
N GLU A 90 1.91 -2.38 -9.07
CA GLU A 90 2.09 -1.01 -9.56
C GLU A 90 0.74 -0.29 -9.65
N THR A 91 -0.27 -0.93 -10.22
CA THR A 91 -1.63 -0.38 -10.32
C THR A 91 -2.22 -0.10 -8.93
N ALA A 92 -2.08 -1.04 -8.00
CA ALA A 92 -2.58 -0.88 -6.63
C ALA A 92 -1.85 0.26 -5.89
N ARG A 93 -0.52 0.38 -6.05
CA ARG A 93 0.26 1.49 -5.50
C ARG A 93 -0.21 2.83 -6.06
N MET A 94 -0.36 2.95 -7.39
CA MET A 94 -0.88 4.17 -8.02
C MET A 94 -2.22 4.59 -7.42
N ALA A 95 -3.12 3.64 -7.19
CA ALA A 95 -4.45 3.91 -6.64
C ALA A 95 -4.45 4.38 -5.16
N THR A 96 -3.32 4.25 -4.44
CA THR A 96 -3.20 4.83 -3.09
C THR A 96 -3.05 6.35 -3.10
N TYR A 97 -2.52 6.94 -4.17
CA TYR A 97 -2.24 8.38 -4.27
C TYR A 97 -3.50 9.22 -4.47
N ARG A 98 -4.47 8.72 -5.24
CA ARG A 98 -5.69 9.48 -5.64
C ARG A 98 -5.34 10.90 -6.12
N ASP A 99 -6.23 11.85 -5.86
CA ASP A 99 -6.02 13.27 -6.06
C ASP A 99 -5.27 13.93 -4.88
N TRP A 100 -4.72 13.12 -3.96
CA TRP A 100 -4.03 13.62 -2.76
C TRP A 100 -2.54 13.86 -2.98
N TRP A 101 -1.94 13.31 -4.04
CA TRP A 101 -0.53 13.57 -4.34
C TRP A 101 -0.28 15.02 -4.71
N PRO A 102 0.51 15.79 -3.94
CA PRO A 102 0.62 17.23 -4.14
C PRO A 102 1.42 17.61 -5.40
N HIS A 103 2.11 16.65 -6.04
CA HIS A 103 3.07 16.94 -7.11
C HIS A 103 2.63 16.48 -8.51
N GLU A 104 1.49 15.79 -8.65
CA GLU A 104 1.09 15.14 -9.92
C GLU A 104 0.99 16.12 -11.11
N HIS A 105 0.57 17.36 -10.84
CA HIS A 105 0.33 18.38 -11.86
C HIS A 105 1.32 19.55 -11.82
N LYS A 106 2.40 19.46 -11.03
CA LYS A 106 3.39 20.53 -10.92
C LYS A 106 4.35 20.50 -12.10
N LYS A 107 4.48 21.63 -12.82
CA LYS A 107 5.40 21.75 -13.95
C LYS A 107 6.85 21.62 -13.48
N GLY A 108 7.63 20.77 -14.17
CA GLY A 108 9.05 20.57 -13.89
C GLY A 108 9.34 19.59 -12.75
N TRP A 109 8.30 19.00 -12.15
CA TRP A 109 8.44 17.93 -11.17
C TRP A 109 8.46 16.58 -11.88
N SER A 110 9.34 15.68 -11.47
CA SER A 110 9.49 14.35 -12.08
C SER A 110 8.87 13.22 -11.25
N VAL A 111 8.56 13.49 -9.98
CA VAL A 111 7.97 12.55 -9.01
C VAL A 111 6.46 12.37 -9.21
N HIS A 112 6.06 11.98 -10.41
CA HIS A 112 4.66 11.65 -10.73
C HIS A 112 4.26 10.30 -10.11
N VAL A 113 2.97 10.12 -9.83
CA VAL A 113 2.38 8.90 -9.24
C VAL A 113 2.85 7.64 -9.95
N LYS A 114 2.87 7.66 -11.29
CA LYS A 114 3.35 6.51 -12.08
C LYS A 114 4.82 6.18 -11.81
N LYS A 115 5.67 7.20 -11.65
CA LYS A 115 7.11 7.03 -11.37
C LYS A 115 7.30 6.47 -9.95
N MET A 116 6.60 7.06 -8.98
CA MET A 116 6.59 6.62 -7.58
C MET A 116 6.16 5.15 -7.43
N ALA A 117 5.01 4.79 -8.02
CA ALA A 117 4.46 3.44 -7.92
C ALA A 117 5.36 2.38 -8.58
N LYS A 118 5.98 2.73 -9.72
CA LYS A 118 6.95 1.88 -10.42
C LYS A 118 8.23 1.67 -9.60
N ALA A 119 8.67 2.69 -8.87
CA ALA A 119 9.82 2.61 -7.98
C ALA A 119 9.59 1.77 -6.71
N GLY A 120 8.32 1.45 -6.38
CA GLY A 120 8.00 0.63 -5.22
C GLY A 120 7.15 1.31 -4.17
N TYR A 121 6.91 2.61 -4.32
CA TYR A 121 6.27 3.43 -3.30
C TYR A 121 4.75 3.44 -3.42
N TYR A 122 4.09 3.44 -2.26
CA TYR A 122 2.68 3.79 -2.11
C TYR A 122 2.56 5.08 -1.30
N TYR A 123 1.46 5.79 -1.48
CA TYR A 123 1.18 7.03 -0.76
C TYR A 123 0.87 6.75 0.70
N SER A 124 1.59 7.40 1.61
CA SER A 124 1.49 7.17 3.05
C SER A 124 1.67 8.48 3.81
N PRO A 125 0.77 9.46 3.64
CA PRO A 125 0.92 10.77 4.28
C PRO A 125 0.84 10.64 5.80
N SER A 126 1.37 11.65 6.48
CA SER A 126 1.30 11.77 7.93
C SER A 126 0.83 13.19 8.31
N SER A 127 0.71 13.46 9.60
CA SER A 127 0.50 14.83 10.08
C SER A 127 1.68 15.76 9.78
N GLU A 128 2.87 15.21 9.58
CA GLU A 128 4.11 15.95 9.40
C GLU A 128 4.50 16.14 7.92
N SER A 129 3.99 15.29 7.02
CA SER A 129 4.25 15.37 5.59
C SER A 129 3.03 14.92 4.77
N ASP A 130 2.65 15.76 3.80
CA ASP A 130 1.57 15.53 2.83
C ASP A 130 2.05 14.79 1.56
N ASP A 131 3.36 14.58 1.42
CA ASP A 131 4.00 13.92 0.27
C ASP A 131 4.82 12.68 0.66
N ALA A 132 4.62 12.15 1.87
CA ALA A 132 5.28 10.93 2.30
C ALA A 132 4.81 9.71 1.47
N ALA A 133 5.78 8.89 1.09
CA ALA A 133 5.57 7.66 0.35
C ALA A 133 6.45 6.54 0.91
N SER A 134 5.89 5.33 1.01
CA SER A 134 6.54 4.18 1.67
C SER A 134 6.65 2.96 0.76
N CYS A 135 7.67 2.14 0.99
CA CYS A 135 7.79 0.81 0.40
C CYS A 135 7.18 -0.24 1.34
N PRO A 136 6.23 -1.08 0.89
CA PRO A 136 5.52 -2.02 1.76
C PRO A 136 6.38 -3.23 2.19
N TYR A 137 7.56 -3.40 1.59
CA TYR A 137 8.43 -4.56 1.82
C TYR A 137 9.63 -4.25 2.71
N CYS A 138 10.30 -3.12 2.48
CA CYS A 138 11.45 -2.70 3.29
C CYS A 138 11.10 -1.66 4.35
N ASN A 139 9.85 -1.17 4.37
CA ASN A 139 9.35 -0.12 5.27
C ASN A 139 10.15 1.19 5.20
N LEU A 140 10.91 1.42 4.12
CA LEU A 140 11.51 2.71 3.85
C LEU A 140 10.39 3.71 3.50
N SER A 141 10.32 4.79 4.26
CA SER A 141 9.44 5.94 4.00
C SER A 141 10.30 7.15 3.65
N MET A 142 9.89 7.87 2.61
CA MET A 142 10.55 9.07 2.11
C MET A 142 9.51 10.18 1.91
N ASP A 143 9.87 11.39 2.28
CA ASP A 143 9.09 12.62 2.16
C ASP A 143 9.98 13.78 1.68
N PHE A 144 9.38 14.97 1.52
CA PHE A 144 10.06 16.18 1.02
C PHE A 144 10.65 15.99 -0.38
N TRP A 145 9.85 15.41 -1.28
CA TRP A 145 10.29 15.16 -2.65
C TRP A 145 10.60 16.47 -3.36
N GLU A 146 11.67 16.48 -4.15
CA GLU A 146 12.12 17.62 -4.94
C GLU A 146 11.81 17.43 -6.44
N PRO A 147 11.74 18.52 -7.23
CA PRO A 147 11.34 18.44 -8.64
C PRO A 147 12.16 17.47 -9.50
N LYS A 148 13.43 17.25 -9.15
CA LYS A 148 14.39 16.45 -9.94
C LYS A 148 14.69 15.07 -9.36
N ASP A 149 14.03 14.69 -8.28
CA ASP A 149 14.30 13.40 -7.62
C ASP A 149 13.97 12.21 -8.50
N ASP A 150 14.73 11.14 -8.32
CA ASP A 150 14.51 9.84 -8.95
C ASP A 150 14.11 8.81 -7.88
N PRO A 151 12.81 8.49 -7.75
CA PRO A 151 12.30 7.52 -6.79
C PRO A 151 12.90 6.12 -6.95
#